data_AF-A0ABD3QUS6-F1
#
_entry.id   AF-A0ABD3QUS6-F1
#
_cell.length_a   1.000
_cell.length_b   1.000
_cell.length_c   1.000
_cell.angle_alpha   90.00
_cell.angle_beta   90.00
_cell.angle_gamma   90.00
#
_symmetry.space_group_name_H-M   'P 1'
#
loop_
_entity.id
_entity.type
_entity.pdbx_description
1 polymer ?
#
loop_
_entity_poly.entity_id
_entity_poly.type
_entity_poly.pdbx_seq_one_letter_code
_entity_poly.pdbx_strand_id
1 'polypeptide(L)'
;MRTSKGIRPNCSPFPHRRRLGRQPRWSLLPLLLISLSCFPSSHRHHYSCRADEDEDFLAEILAEEAKHDEEHARLEAEMKEMEAMRAARQQQQQQQQQQQQQSSFHPNDKARSGGHSTMGRAGGSTSKMPKGASLNSNFSKLESELKKKQQAAASASSQKSKQPTTTTEEDEAAFRKAQQIRNQREASFEASLQKMNDDERQRALRQKRTDAKIVSRILQAASRGHHYAVLGLRNYEWQLGPFYVFRWSFGPYVLFRTPTKEIKRRYRNLARTVHPDKNRDGRAEEAFHAMERSAAILTDEKKRREYDRRLMGNRRRRNREVVERVVNVSGRVWHGGVGVVTVGKKVLGPFSMPIAVVGALIL
;
A
#
# COMPACT_ATOMS: atom_id res chain seq x y z
N MET A 1 74.29 -15.67 -29.78
CA MET A 1 74.36 -16.97 -30.50
C MET A 1 72.97 -17.58 -30.54
N ARG A 2 72.51 -18.12 -31.69
CA ARG A 2 71.21 -18.83 -31.93
C ARG A 2 69.95 -17.97 -31.63
N THR A 3 68.97 -17.69 -32.51
CA THR A 3 68.16 -18.47 -33.49
C THR A 3 67.29 -19.56 -32.83
N SER A 4 65.99 -19.78 -33.15
CA SER A 4 64.90 -19.00 -33.81
C SER A 4 63.55 -19.76 -33.54
N LYS A 5 62.28 -19.34 -33.73
CA LYS A 5 61.57 -18.24 -34.46
C LYS A 5 60.75 -17.40 -33.43
N GLY A 6 59.56 -16.78 -33.54
CA GLY A 6 58.38 -16.67 -34.45
C GLY A 6 57.11 -17.29 -33.82
N ILE A 7 55.87 -16.78 -33.97
CA ILE A 7 55.27 -15.79 -34.91
C ILE A 7 54.31 -14.80 -34.16
N ARG A 8 53.85 -13.73 -34.83
CA ARG A 8 53.14 -12.54 -34.30
C ARG A 8 51.59 -12.66 -34.21
N PRO A 9 50.89 -11.72 -33.52
CA PRO A 9 49.46 -11.83 -33.14
C PRO A 9 48.49 -11.07 -34.07
N ASN A 10 47.17 -11.16 -33.83
CA ASN A 10 46.28 -9.99 -33.99
C ASN A 10 44.93 -10.02 -33.24
N CYS A 11 44.26 -8.86 -33.27
CA CYS A 11 43.07 -8.35 -32.57
C CYS A 11 41.73 -9.15 -32.56
N SER A 12 40.84 -8.66 -31.69
CA SER A 12 39.36 -8.84 -31.61
C SER A 12 38.64 -7.98 -32.70
N PRO A 13 37.28 -7.75 -32.72
CA PRO A 13 36.17 -8.22 -31.85
C PRO A 13 34.87 -8.68 -32.59
N PHE A 14 33.81 -9.01 -31.80
CA PHE A 14 32.40 -9.25 -32.19
C PHE A 14 32.06 -10.44 -33.12
N PRO A 15 30.82 -10.96 -32.99
CA PRO A 15 30.02 -11.26 -34.19
C PRO A 15 28.58 -10.72 -34.16
N HIS A 16 28.00 -10.59 -35.35
CA HIS A 16 26.72 -9.92 -35.63
C HIS A 16 25.47 -10.83 -35.54
N ARG A 17 24.29 -10.18 -35.43
CA ARG A 17 23.01 -10.73 -35.92
C ARG A 17 23.19 -11.34 -37.33
N ARG A 18 22.60 -12.52 -37.59
CA ARG A 18 22.26 -12.96 -38.95
C ARG A 18 20.75 -13.16 -39.09
N ARG A 19 20.22 -12.74 -40.25
CA ARG A 19 18.87 -13.10 -40.70
C ARG A 19 18.89 -14.55 -41.18
N LEU A 20 17.81 -15.28 -40.97
CA LEU A 20 17.47 -16.47 -41.77
C LEU A 20 16.11 -16.23 -42.39
N GLY A 21 15.97 -16.57 -43.67
CA GLY A 21 14.74 -16.40 -44.41
C GLY A 21 14.74 -17.25 -45.68
N ARG A 22 14.12 -18.43 -45.60
CA ARG A 22 13.49 -19.10 -46.74
C ARG A 22 12.56 -20.22 -46.25
N GLN A 23 11.31 -20.13 -46.68
CA GLN A 23 10.43 -21.28 -46.92
C GLN A 23 11.06 -22.12 -48.06
N PRO A 24 10.80 -23.45 -48.23
CA PRO A 24 9.44 -23.89 -48.57
C PRO A 24 9.03 -25.35 -48.24
N ARG A 25 7.80 -25.64 -48.71
CA ARG A 25 7.16 -26.95 -48.99
C ARG A 25 6.45 -27.67 -47.84
N TRP A 26 5.24 -28.11 -48.18
CA TRP A 26 4.37 -28.98 -47.39
C TRP A 26 4.52 -30.41 -47.91
N SER A 27 4.38 -31.40 -47.03
CA SER A 27 4.10 -32.79 -47.39
C SER A 27 3.30 -33.45 -46.27
N LEU A 28 2.11 -33.96 -46.61
CA LEU A 28 1.21 -34.68 -45.72
C LEU A 28 1.65 -36.15 -45.58
N LEU A 29 1.39 -36.78 -44.42
CA LEU A 29 1.01 -38.20 -44.15
C LEU A 29 1.24 -38.53 -42.64
N PRO A 30 0.64 -39.59 -42.05
CA PRO A 30 -0.19 -39.35 -40.87
C PRO A 30 0.06 -40.22 -39.61
N LEU A 31 -0.59 -39.80 -38.53
CA LEU A 31 -1.26 -40.57 -37.45
C LEU A 31 -0.58 -41.78 -36.75
N LEU A 32 -0.60 -41.64 -35.41
CA LEU A 32 -0.89 -42.67 -34.37
C LEU A 32 0.25 -43.47 -33.70
N LEU A 33 -0.02 -43.75 -32.41
CA LEU A 33 0.58 -44.77 -31.52
C LEU A 33 2.10 -44.72 -31.23
N ILE A 34 2.48 -43.90 -30.25
CA ILE A 34 3.61 -44.23 -29.34
C ILE A 34 3.16 -44.16 -27.87
N SER A 35 3.31 -45.30 -27.20
CA SER A 35 3.40 -45.56 -25.75
C SER A 35 2.94 -44.49 -24.75
N LEU A 36 1.91 -44.82 -23.97
CA LEU A 36 1.53 -44.08 -22.76
C LEU A 36 2.38 -44.55 -21.56
N SER A 37 3.64 -44.11 -21.46
CA SER A 37 4.49 -44.37 -20.28
C SER A 37 5.56 -43.30 -20.05
N CYS A 38 6.03 -43.19 -18.80
CA CYS A 38 7.15 -42.35 -18.35
C CYS A 38 7.06 -40.82 -18.58
N PHE A 39 6.12 -40.16 -17.89
CA PHE A 39 6.31 -38.78 -17.43
C PHE A 39 6.03 -38.69 -15.91
N PRO A 40 7.06 -38.53 -15.05
CA PRO A 40 6.88 -38.57 -13.60
C PRO A 40 6.30 -37.24 -13.08
N SER A 41 4.97 -37.16 -12.93
CA SER A 41 4.30 -35.99 -12.37
C SER A 41 3.22 -36.36 -11.34
N SER A 42 3.65 -36.71 -10.13
CA SER A 42 2.79 -36.73 -8.93
C SER A 42 3.62 -36.75 -7.65
N HIS A 43 4.10 -35.58 -7.22
CA HIS A 43 4.48 -35.39 -5.83
C HIS A 43 3.20 -35.29 -4.98
N ARG A 44 2.58 -36.44 -4.67
CA ARG A 44 1.40 -36.51 -3.80
C ARG A 44 1.80 -36.05 -2.40
N HIS A 45 1.43 -34.82 -2.05
CA HIS A 45 1.60 -34.33 -0.70
C HIS A 45 0.62 -35.03 0.25
N HIS A 46 1.13 -35.97 1.05
CA HIS A 46 0.50 -36.27 2.33
C HIS A 46 0.55 -34.99 3.20
N TYR A 47 -0.63 -34.52 3.59
CA TYR A 47 -0.80 -33.56 4.69
C TYR A 47 -1.80 -34.17 5.68
N SER A 48 -1.29 -35.07 6.52
CA SER A 48 -1.95 -35.46 7.76
C SER A 48 -2.08 -34.25 8.70
N CYS A 49 -3.03 -34.32 9.63
CA CYS A 49 -3.45 -33.17 10.43
C CYS A 49 -2.36 -32.70 11.40
N ARG A 50 -2.04 -31.41 11.32
CA ARG A 50 -1.40 -30.62 12.37
C ARG A 50 -1.90 -29.17 12.25
N ALA A 51 -3.22 -29.03 12.13
CA ALA A 51 -3.87 -27.82 11.66
C ALA A 51 -4.09 -26.80 12.79
N ASP A 52 -4.20 -27.28 14.02
CA ASP A 52 -4.78 -26.56 15.15
C ASP A 52 -3.69 -25.72 15.88
N GLU A 53 -2.54 -26.32 16.22
CA GLU A 53 -1.33 -25.60 16.71
C GLU A 53 -0.89 -24.43 15.79
N ASP A 54 -1.24 -24.52 14.51
CA ASP A 54 -0.88 -23.57 13.47
C ASP A 54 -1.89 -22.38 13.43
N GLU A 55 -3.15 -22.56 13.88
CA GLU A 55 -4.15 -21.48 13.99
C GLU A 55 -3.77 -20.43 15.03
N ASP A 56 -3.25 -20.87 16.19
CA ASP A 56 -2.86 -20.01 17.30
C ASP A 56 -1.73 -19.04 16.91
N PHE A 57 -0.70 -19.51 16.20
CA PHE A 57 0.45 -18.69 15.75
C PHE A 57 0.07 -17.43 14.94
N LEU A 58 -1.07 -17.42 14.22
CA LEU A 58 -1.56 -16.22 13.54
C LEU A 58 -2.38 -15.31 14.48
N ALA A 59 -3.07 -15.88 15.46
CA ALA A 59 -3.75 -15.10 16.49
C ALA A 59 -2.75 -14.45 17.45
N GLU A 60 -1.64 -15.14 17.74
CA GLU A 60 -0.51 -14.70 18.56
C GLU A 60 0.15 -13.44 17.96
N ILE A 61 0.62 -13.49 16.71
CA ILE A 61 1.22 -12.32 16.03
C ILE A 61 0.26 -11.11 16.03
N LEU A 62 -1.02 -11.32 15.70
CA LEU A 62 -2.02 -10.24 15.68
C LEU A 62 -2.37 -9.73 17.09
N ALA A 63 -2.16 -10.53 18.14
CA ALA A 63 -2.30 -10.13 19.53
C ALA A 63 -1.04 -9.44 20.08
N GLU A 64 0.15 -9.71 19.51
CA GLU A 64 1.37 -8.93 19.78
C GLU A 64 1.31 -7.56 19.11
N GLU A 65 0.88 -7.47 17.84
CA GLU A 65 0.62 -6.20 17.15
C GLU A 65 -0.37 -5.33 17.95
N ALA A 66 -1.50 -5.91 18.40
CA ALA A 66 -2.49 -5.20 19.21
C ALA A 66 -1.96 -4.74 20.59
N LYS A 67 -1.06 -5.49 21.23
CA LYS A 67 -0.41 -5.08 22.49
C LYS A 67 0.54 -3.91 22.25
N HIS A 68 1.34 -3.94 21.19
CA HIS A 68 2.25 -2.84 20.86
C HIS A 68 1.50 -1.57 20.46
N ASP A 69 0.34 -1.68 19.77
CA ASP A 69 -0.55 -0.54 19.54
C ASP A 69 -1.07 0.06 20.87
N GLU A 70 -1.46 -0.77 21.84
CA GLU A 70 -1.86 -0.31 23.19
C GLU A 70 -0.69 0.33 23.96
N GLU A 71 0.51 -0.25 23.92
CA GLU A 71 1.71 0.29 24.56
C GLU A 71 2.10 1.64 23.96
N HIS A 72 2.05 1.77 22.62
CA HIS A 72 2.29 3.03 21.93
C HIS A 72 1.26 4.10 22.34
N ALA A 73 -0.02 3.75 22.40
CA ALA A 73 -1.08 4.66 22.83
C ALA A 73 -0.91 5.13 24.30
N ARG A 74 -0.39 4.27 25.19
CA ARG A 74 -0.05 4.64 26.59
C ARG A 74 1.13 5.61 26.64
N LEU A 75 2.23 5.31 25.94
CA LEU A 75 3.40 6.20 25.85
C LEU A 75 3.05 7.57 25.22
N GLU A 76 2.16 7.59 24.23
CA GLU A 76 1.65 8.82 23.61
C GLU A 76 0.80 9.65 24.59
N ALA A 77 0.03 9.00 25.48
CA ALA A 77 -0.70 9.67 26.55
C ALA A 77 0.25 10.24 27.62
N GLU A 78 1.23 9.46 28.09
CA GLU A 78 2.25 9.92 29.05
C GLU A 78 3.06 11.13 28.53
N MET A 79 3.42 11.12 27.24
CA MET A 79 4.07 12.29 26.62
C MET A 79 3.17 13.52 26.61
N LYS A 80 1.87 13.38 26.33
CA LYS A 80 0.90 14.50 26.35
C LYS A 80 0.67 15.04 27.76
N GLU A 81 0.66 14.19 28.78
CA GLU A 81 0.59 14.64 30.18
C GLU A 81 1.87 15.38 30.59
N MET A 82 3.04 14.90 30.19
CA MET A 82 4.32 15.57 30.43
C MET A 82 4.41 16.92 29.70
N GLU A 83 3.89 17.01 28.47
CA GLU A 83 3.80 18.27 27.72
C GLU A 83 2.80 19.25 28.37
N ALA A 84 1.63 18.78 28.80
CA ALA A 84 0.65 19.59 29.52
C ALA A 84 1.23 20.14 30.84
N MET A 85 1.98 19.33 31.59
CA MET A 85 2.70 19.79 32.79
C MET A 85 3.78 20.84 32.47
N ARG A 86 4.53 20.68 31.36
CA ARG A 86 5.49 21.70 30.90
C ARG A 86 4.80 23.01 30.52
N ALA A 87 3.70 22.94 29.77
CA ALA A 87 2.91 24.10 29.36
C ALA A 87 2.30 24.84 30.56
N ALA A 88 1.73 24.12 31.52
CA ALA A 88 1.21 24.69 32.76
C ALA A 88 2.31 25.41 33.58
N ARG A 89 3.51 24.81 33.66
CA ARG A 89 4.66 25.42 34.35
C ARG A 89 5.18 26.69 33.64
N GLN A 90 5.14 26.72 32.30
CA GLN A 90 5.44 27.94 31.53
C GLN A 90 4.39 29.04 31.76
N GLN A 91 3.10 28.69 31.81
CA GLN A 91 2.03 29.66 32.11
C GLN A 91 2.19 30.26 33.52
N GLN A 92 2.53 29.45 34.53
CA GLN A 92 2.82 29.95 35.88
C GLN A 92 4.02 30.92 35.90
N GLN A 93 5.08 30.63 35.14
CA GLN A 93 6.23 31.54 35.01
C GLN A 93 5.84 32.86 34.33
N GLN A 94 5.01 32.82 33.29
CA GLN A 94 4.50 34.02 32.63
C GLN A 94 3.61 34.86 33.56
N GLN A 95 2.76 34.23 34.37
CA GLN A 95 1.94 34.93 35.37
C GLN A 95 2.80 35.60 36.46
N GLN A 96 3.85 34.93 36.94
CA GLN A 96 4.80 35.51 37.90
C GLN A 96 5.55 36.71 37.30
N GLN A 97 5.98 36.64 36.03
CA GLN A 97 6.61 37.76 35.33
C GLN A 97 5.65 38.95 35.17
N GLN A 98 4.37 38.71 34.85
CA GLN A 98 3.36 39.77 34.77
C GLN A 98 3.08 40.42 36.13
N GLN A 99 3.07 39.65 37.22
CA GLN A 99 2.93 40.19 38.58
C GLN A 99 4.15 41.04 39.00
N GLN A 100 5.37 40.63 38.64
CA GLN A 100 6.59 41.41 38.88
C GLN A 100 6.63 42.71 38.06
N GLN A 101 6.04 42.73 36.86
CA GLN A 101 5.86 43.95 36.07
C GLN A 101 4.77 44.89 36.63
N GLN A 102 3.89 44.41 37.50
CA GLN A 102 2.88 45.24 38.19
C GLN A 102 3.38 45.74 39.55
N SER A 103 4.11 44.92 40.32
CA SER A 103 4.62 45.32 41.65
C SER A 103 5.74 46.36 41.60
N SER A 104 6.45 46.48 40.47
CA SER A 104 7.44 47.53 40.22
C SER A 104 6.84 48.93 40.04
N PHE A 105 5.51 49.06 39.90
CA PHE A 105 4.83 50.35 39.80
C PHE A 105 4.36 50.87 41.17
N HIS A 106 5.31 51.16 42.06
CA HIS A 106 5.06 51.81 43.36
C HIS A 106 5.22 53.34 43.27
N PRO A 107 4.13 54.14 43.27
CA PRO A 107 4.23 55.59 43.38
C PRO A 107 4.47 55.99 44.84
N ASN A 108 5.71 56.37 45.18
CA ASN A 108 6.02 56.96 46.48
C ASN A 108 6.76 58.29 46.30
N ASP A 109 5.99 59.34 46.01
CA ASP A 109 6.51 60.66 45.71
C ASP A 109 6.01 61.73 46.71
N LYS A 110 6.84 61.94 47.74
CA LYS A 110 7.15 63.21 48.43
C LYS A 110 6.00 64.12 48.91
N ALA A 111 6.06 64.45 50.21
CA ALA A 111 5.56 65.72 50.74
C ALA A 111 6.61 66.36 51.68
N ARG A 112 7.31 67.39 51.20
CA ARG A 112 8.22 68.24 52.01
C ARG A 112 7.94 69.70 51.70
N SER A 113 7.45 70.45 52.68
CA SER A 113 7.37 71.92 52.60
C SER A 113 7.12 72.53 53.99
N GLY A 114 8.02 73.40 54.48
CA GLY A 114 7.82 74.06 55.77
C GLY A 114 9.12 74.61 56.40
N GLY A 115 9.83 75.47 55.67
CA GLY A 115 11.16 75.95 56.09
C GLY A 115 12.30 74.96 55.78
N HIS A 116 13.52 75.48 55.74
CA HIS A 116 14.76 74.73 55.46
C HIS A 116 14.77 73.97 54.10
N SER A 117 15.21 74.68 53.04
CA SER A 117 15.65 74.24 51.69
C SER A 117 14.68 73.63 50.64
N THR A 118 15.01 73.90 49.36
CA THR A 118 14.43 73.44 48.05
C THR A 118 13.15 74.13 47.50
N MET A 119 13.01 74.19 46.16
CA MET A 119 12.21 75.17 45.37
C MET A 119 11.02 74.53 44.60
N GLY A 120 10.13 75.31 43.94
CA GLY A 120 9.07 74.75 43.06
C GLY A 120 8.12 75.74 42.34
N ARG A 121 7.07 75.19 41.70
CA ARG A 121 5.96 75.78 40.88
C ARG A 121 6.32 76.23 39.43
N ALA A 122 5.44 76.13 38.40
CA ALA A 122 4.05 75.62 38.29
C ALA A 122 3.60 75.22 36.85
N GLY A 123 2.49 74.45 36.73
CA GLY A 123 1.64 74.28 35.51
C GLY A 123 1.66 72.87 34.87
N GLY A 124 0.57 72.28 34.34
CA GLY A 124 -0.86 72.69 34.32
C GLY A 124 -1.81 71.69 33.58
N SER A 125 -3.13 71.97 33.62
CA SER A 125 -4.27 71.37 32.85
C SER A 125 -4.71 69.89 33.02
N THR A 126 -5.81 69.72 33.77
CA THR A 126 -7.05 68.94 33.48
C THR A 126 -7.11 67.80 32.44
N SER A 127 -7.64 66.64 32.87
CA SER A 127 -8.64 65.86 32.11
C SER A 127 -9.63 65.16 33.06
N LYS A 128 -10.73 64.57 32.54
CA LYS A 128 -11.95 64.23 33.30
C LYS A 128 -12.26 62.74 33.25
N MET A 129 -12.27 62.06 34.40
CA MET A 129 -12.52 60.60 34.49
C MET A 129 -13.99 60.23 34.22
N PRO A 130 -14.28 59.18 33.44
CA PRO A 130 -15.59 58.52 33.48
C PRO A 130 -15.72 57.65 34.74
N LYS A 131 -16.92 57.61 35.35
CA LYS A 131 -17.20 56.76 36.52
C LYS A 131 -17.67 55.37 36.11
N GLY A 132 -17.14 54.34 36.78
CA GLY A 132 -17.77 53.02 37.01
C GLY A 132 -18.43 52.32 35.82
N ALA A 133 -17.64 51.56 35.04
CA ALA A 133 -18.18 50.54 34.13
C ALA A 133 -18.19 49.16 34.81
N SER A 134 -19.30 48.41 34.69
CA SER A 134 -19.51 47.15 35.41
C SER A 134 -18.60 46.02 34.92
N LEU A 135 -17.94 45.31 35.85
CA LEU A 135 -17.11 44.14 35.52
C LEU A 135 -17.91 42.98 34.91
N ASN A 136 -19.23 42.90 35.15
CA ASN A 136 -20.07 41.82 34.65
C ASN A 136 -20.27 41.85 33.12
N SER A 137 -20.19 43.01 32.46
CA SER A 137 -20.36 43.10 30.99
C SER A 137 -19.22 42.44 30.21
N ASN A 138 -18.03 42.40 30.80
CA ASN A 138 -16.87 41.78 30.17
C ASN A 138 -16.90 40.26 30.34
N PHE A 139 -17.39 39.75 31.47
CA PHE A 139 -17.58 38.32 31.68
C PHE A 139 -18.66 37.74 30.75
N SER A 140 -19.83 38.38 30.65
CA SER A 140 -20.89 37.92 29.75
C SER A 140 -20.48 37.98 28.27
N LYS A 141 -19.67 38.97 27.88
CA LYS A 141 -19.07 39.03 26.54
C LYS A 141 -18.10 37.88 26.30
N LEU A 142 -17.17 37.62 27.22
CA LEU A 142 -16.27 36.47 27.17
C LEU A 142 -17.02 35.14 27.11
N GLU A 143 -18.05 34.94 27.94
CA GLU A 143 -18.85 33.71 27.94
C GLU A 143 -19.61 33.52 26.61
N SER A 144 -20.13 34.61 26.02
CA SER A 144 -20.76 34.57 24.69
C SER A 144 -19.75 34.21 23.59
N GLU A 145 -18.51 34.71 23.66
CA GLU A 145 -17.43 34.35 22.74
C GLU A 145 -16.93 32.92 22.96
N LEU A 146 -16.92 32.42 24.20
CA LEU A 146 -16.55 31.05 24.54
C LEU A 146 -17.62 30.06 24.04
N LYS A 147 -18.91 30.34 24.26
CA LYS A 147 -20.03 29.58 23.67
C LYS A 147 -19.99 29.63 22.14
N LYS A 148 -19.70 30.78 21.53
CA LYS A 148 -19.54 30.91 20.06
C LYS A 148 -18.35 30.10 19.52
N LYS A 149 -17.23 30.04 20.25
CA LYS A 149 -16.07 29.18 19.93
C LYS A 149 -16.38 27.69 20.11
N GLN A 150 -17.11 27.32 21.17
CA GLN A 150 -17.56 25.93 21.39
C GLN A 150 -18.56 25.47 20.32
N GLN A 151 -19.50 26.33 19.93
CA GLN A 151 -20.44 26.05 18.83
C GLN A 151 -19.72 25.97 17.48
N ALA A 152 -18.74 26.84 17.21
CA ALA A 152 -17.88 26.73 16.04
C ALA A 152 -17.10 25.39 16.04
N ALA A 153 -16.47 25.01 17.16
CA ALA A 153 -15.77 23.74 17.30
C ALA A 153 -16.70 22.52 17.14
N ALA A 154 -17.93 22.59 17.65
CA ALA A 154 -18.94 21.55 17.46
C ALA A 154 -19.34 21.42 15.97
N SER A 155 -19.58 22.54 15.27
CA SER A 155 -19.87 22.52 13.83
C SER A 155 -18.68 22.02 12.99
N ALA A 156 -17.44 22.31 13.40
CA ALA A 156 -16.23 21.78 12.77
C ALA A 156 -16.07 20.27 13.00
N SER A 157 -16.43 19.75 14.19
CA SER A 157 -16.40 18.31 14.46
C SER A 157 -17.34 17.53 13.54
N SER A 158 -18.53 18.09 13.22
CA SER A 158 -19.49 17.53 12.28
C SER A 158 -19.03 17.51 10.81
N GLN A 159 -17.92 18.15 10.47
CA GLN A 159 -17.30 18.09 9.13
C GLN A 159 -15.94 17.38 9.11
N LYS A 160 -15.46 16.83 10.24
CA LYS A 160 -14.15 16.16 10.35
C LYS A 160 -14.15 14.73 9.77
N SER A 161 -14.64 14.59 8.53
CA SER A 161 -14.65 13.32 7.78
C SER A 161 -14.07 13.45 6.36
N LYS A 162 -13.07 14.33 6.16
CA LYS A 162 -12.06 14.36 5.06
C LYS A 162 -11.13 15.59 5.17
N GLN A 163 -10.04 15.50 5.94
CA GLN A 163 -8.87 16.38 5.78
C GLN A 163 -7.57 15.61 6.12
N PRO A 164 -6.58 15.56 5.21
CA PRO A 164 -5.28 14.93 5.45
C PRO A 164 -4.17 16.00 5.54
N THR A 165 -3.89 16.52 6.75
CA THR A 165 -2.91 17.63 6.93
C THR A 165 -2.06 17.56 8.20
N THR A 166 -2.06 16.44 8.94
CA THR A 166 -1.14 16.23 10.09
C THR A 166 -0.19 15.05 9.91
N THR A 167 -0.45 14.14 8.97
CA THR A 167 0.31 12.88 8.88
C THR A 167 1.70 13.04 8.27
N THR A 168 1.98 14.12 7.52
CA THR A 168 3.20 14.23 6.70
C THR A 168 4.50 14.15 7.49
N GLU A 169 4.57 14.73 8.69
CA GLU A 169 5.79 14.68 9.51
C GLU A 169 5.98 13.30 10.17
N GLU A 170 4.88 12.63 10.54
CA GLU A 170 4.87 11.28 11.10
C GLU A 170 5.19 10.22 10.03
N ASP A 171 4.57 10.34 8.85
CA ASP A 171 4.83 9.56 7.63
C ASP A 171 6.31 9.68 7.21
N GLU A 172 6.86 10.91 7.20
CA GLU A 172 8.28 11.13 6.93
C GLU A 172 9.19 10.55 8.02
N ALA A 173 8.85 10.70 9.30
CA ALA A 173 9.63 10.12 10.39
C ALA A 173 9.64 8.58 10.33
N ALA A 174 8.50 7.95 10.03
CA ALA A 174 8.38 6.51 9.80
C ALA A 174 9.21 6.06 8.59
N PHE A 175 9.15 6.79 7.48
CA PHE A 175 9.96 6.52 6.29
C PHE A 175 11.47 6.64 6.56
N ARG A 176 11.91 7.66 7.32
CA ARG A 176 13.31 7.84 7.74
C ARG A 176 13.76 6.69 8.66
N LYS A 177 12.94 6.26 9.62
CA LYS A 177 13.20 5.07 10.46
C LYS A 177 13.37 3.80 9.62
N ALA A 178 12.44 3.53 8.70
CA ALA A 178 12.51 2.37 7.81
C ALA A 178 13.77 2.37 6.92
N GLN A 179 14.19 3.54 6.41
CA GLN A 179 15.48 3.67 5.71
C GLN A 179 16.69 3.38 6.61
N GLN A 180 16.69 3.87 7.85
CA GLN A 180 17.78 3.60 8.80
C GLN A 180 17.90 2.11 9.11
N ILE A 181 16.79 1.42 9.43
CA ILE A 181 16.77 -0.02 9.72
C ILE A 181 17.23 -0.81 8.48
N ARG A 182 16.72 -0.45 7.29
CA ARG A 182 17.17 -1.04 6.02
C ARG A 182 18.68 -0.90 5.81
N ASN A 183 19.24 0.28 6.01
CA ASN A 183 20.67 0.54 5.82
C ASN A 183 21.52 -0.23 6.85
N GLN A 184 21.07 -0.33 8.10
CA GLN A 184 21.71 -1.14 9.14
C GLN A 184 21.70 -2.65 8.78
N ARG A 185 20.59 -3.16 8.23
CA ARG A 185 20.45 -4.55 7.74
C ARG A 185 21.34 -4.83 6.53
N GLU A 186 21.49 -3.88 5.62
CA GLU A 186 22.37 -4.03 4.46
C GLU A 186 23.86 -4.02 4.90
N ALA A 187 24.24 -3.12 5.81
CA ALA A 187 25.59 -3.06 6.38
C ALA A 187 25.96 -4.28 7.25
N SER A 188 25.04 -4.78 8.08
CA SER A 188 25.31 -5.97 8.90
C SER A 188 25.45 -7.24 8.06
N PHE A 189 24.73 -7.32 6.94
CA PHE A 189 24.92 -8.38 5.95
C PHE A 189 26.29 -8.27 5.26
N GLU A 190 26.74 -7.06 4.89
CA GLU A 190 28.05 -6.84 4.28
C GLU A 190 29.22 -7.15 5.23
N ALA A 191 29.15 -6.72 6.49
CA ALA A 191 30.09 -7.13 7.53
C ALA A 191 30.09 -8.65 7.77
N SER A 192 28.98 -9.33 7.48
CA SER A 192 28.90 -10.80 7.53
C SER A 192 29.57 -11.44 6.30
N LEU A 193 29.39 -10.87 5.09
CA LEU A 193 30.07 -11.34 3.87
C LEU A 193 31.59 -11.22 3.94
N GLN A 194 32.12 -10.25 4.68
CA GLN A 194 33.57 -10.11 4.91
C GLN A 194 34.14 -11.24 5.76
N LYS A 195 33.35 -11.81 6.68
CA LYS A 195 33.76 -12.89 7.60
C LYS A 195 33.57 -14.31 7.06
N MET A 196 32.76 -14.48 6.01
CA MET A 196 32.44 -15.77 5.39
C MET A 196 33.48 -16.22 4.36
N ASN A 197 33.65 -17.54 4.22
CA ASN A 197 34.41 -18.17 3.13
C ASN A 197 33.77 -17.86 1.76
N ASP A 198 34.52 -17.94 0.66
CA ASP A 198 33.98 -17.56 -0.66
C ASP A 198 32.78 -18.41 -1.12
N ASP A 199 32.76 -19.71 -0.82
CA ASP A 199 31.59 -20.56 -1.11
C ASP A 199 30.36 -20.18 -0.27
N GLU A 200 30.55 -19.80 0.99
CA GLU A 200 29.49 -19.33 1.88
C GLU A 200 28.97 -17.97 1.42
N ARG A 201 29.86 -17.05 1.07
CA ARG A 201 29.58 -15.75 0.45
C ARG A 201 28.77 -15.91 -0.82
N GLN A 202 29.11 -16.86 -1.71
CA GLN A 202 28.33 -17.17 -2.91
C GLN A 202 26.95 -17.76 -2.58
N ARG A 203 26.84 -18.66 -1.59
CA ARG A 203 25.54 -19.18 -1.10
C ARG A 203 24.68 -18.07 -0.51
N ALA A 204 25.26 -17.18 0.30
CA ALA A 204 24.58 -16.05 0.92
C ALA A 204 24.07 -15.03 -0.11
N LEU A 205 24.88 -14.71 -1.13
CA LEU A 205 24.47 -13.85 -2.26
C LEU A 205 23.38 -14.51 -3.13
N ARG A 206 23.43 -15.83 -3.35
CA ARG A 206 22.34 -16.58 -4.03
C ARG A 206 21.04 -16.50 -3.22
N GLN A 207 21.10 -16.63 -1.90
CA GLN A 207 19.94 -16.52 -1.03
C GLN A 207 19.38 -15.08 -0.98
N LYS A 208 20.22 -14.04 -0.82
CA LYS A 208 19.75 -12.64 -0.93
C LYS A 208 19.05 -12.36 -2.27
N ARG A 209 19.49 -13.00 -3.37
CA ARG A 209 18.82 -12.95 -4.69
C ARG A 209 17.50 -13.74 -4.78
N THR A 210 17.26 -14.78 -3.97
CA THR A 210 15.94 -15.44 -3.88
C THR A 210 14.99 -14.66 -2.98
N ASP A 211 15.50 -14.16 -1.86
CA ASP A 211 14.76 -13.42 -0.85
C ASP A 211 14.24 -12.10 -1.44
N ALA A 212 15.11 -11.35 -2.12
CA ALA A 212 14.75 -10.15 -2.88
C ALA A 212 13.67 -10.41 -3.94
N LYS A 213 13.63 -11.59 -4.56
CA LYS A 213 12.57 -11.99 -5.51
C LYS A 213 11.24 -12.33 -4.82
N ILE A 214 11.23 -12.67 -3.53
CA ILE A 214 10.00 -12.84 -2.74
C ILE A 214 9.51 -11.46 -2.30
N VAL A 215 10.37 -10.70 -1.61
CA VAL A 215 10.13 -9.34 -1.08
C VAL A 215 9.63 -8.40 -2.18
N SER A 216 10.29 -8.34 -3.34
CA SER A 216 9.86 -7.49 -4.46
C SER A 216 8.50 -7.86 -5.03
N ARG A 217 8.13 -9.16 -5.09
CA ARG A 217 6.79 -9.58 -5.55
C ARG A 217 5.69 -9.18 -4.57
N ILE A 218 5.95 -9.33 -3.26
CA ILE A 218 5.04 -8.93 -2.18
C ILE A 218 4.77 -7.42 -2.26
N LEU A 219 5.84 -6.62 -2.30
CA LEU A 219 5.74 -5.16 -2.34
C LEU A 219 5.11 -4.64 -3.63
N GLN A 220 5.39 -5.27 -4.77
CA GLN A 220 4.75 -4.94 -6.06
C GLN A 220 3.29 -5.44 -6.16
N ALA A 221 2.84 -6.36 -5.30
CA ALA A 221 1.43 -6.73 -5.18
C ALA A 221 0.70 -5.79 -4.20
N ALA A 222 1.36 -5.39 -3.11
CA ALA A 222 0.83 -4.45 -2.13
C ALA A 222 0.65 -3.04 -2.71
N SER A 223 1.61 -2.54 -3.48
CA SER A 223 1.51 -1.23 -4.15
C SER A 223 0.41 -1.15 -5.22
N ARG A 224 -0.11 -2.30 -5.68
CA ARG A 224 -1.30 -2.41 -6.54
C ARG A 224 -2.60 -2.61 -5.76
N GLY A 225 -2.54 -2.69 -4.43
CA GLY A 225 -3.69 -3.02 -3.58
C GLY A 225 -4.27 -4.42 -3.87
N HIS A 226 -3.43 -5.42 -4.13
CA HIS A 226 -3.84 -6.78 -4.52
C HIS A 226 -3.57 -7.82 -3.42
N HIS A 227 -4.30 -7.75 -2.30
CA HIS A 227 -4.04 -8.54 -1.08
C HIS A 227 -3.90 -10.07 -1.31
N TYR A 228 -4.70 -10.67 -2.19
CA TYR A 228 -4.52 -12.10 -2.53
C TYR A 228 -3.15 -12.37 -3.18
N ALA A 229 -2.72 -11.52 -4.11
CA ALA A 229 -1.45 -11.69 -4.81
C ALA A 229 -0.24 -11.48 -3.89
N VAL A 230 -0.39 -10.68 -2.82
CA VAL A 230 0.61 -10.54 -1.75
C VAL A 230 0.85 -11.90 -1.07
N LEU A 231 -0.20 -12.66 -0.78
CA LEU A 231 -0.13 -14.02 -0.23
C LEU A 231 0.17 -15.11 -1.28
N GLY A 232 0.51 -14.73 -2.52
CA GLY A 232 0.72 -15.66 -3.65
C GLY A 232 -0.55 -16.37 -4.13
N LEU A 233 -1.74 -15.96 -3.66
CA LEU A 233 -3.03 -16.49 -4.06
C LEU A 233 -3.57 -15.75 -5.29
N ARG A 234 -4.32 -16.47 -6.13
CA ARG A 234 -5.03 -15.90 -7.28
C ARG A 234 -6.52 -16.06 -7.04
N ASN A 235 -7.24 -14.96 -6.86
CA ASN A 235 -8.68 -15.03 -6.63
C ASN A 235 -9.40 -15.44 -7.94
N TYR A 236 -9.94 -16.65 -7.94
CA TYR A 236 -10.73 -17.23 -9.03
C TYR A 236 -12.24 -17.04 -8.84
N GLU A 237 -12.66 -16.37 -7.78
CA GLU A 237 -14.06 -16.19 -7.40
C GLU A 237 -14.94 -15.77 -8.58
N TRP A 238 -15.94 -16.59 -8.84
CA TRP A 238 -16.92 -16.42 -9.89
C TRP A 238 -18.29 -16.27 -9.24
N GLN A 239 -18.67 -15.01 -9.01
CA GLN A 239 -20.02 -14.63 -8.64
C GLN A 239 -20.90 -14.73 -9.88
N LEU A 240 -21.50 -15.89 -10.09
CA LEU A 240 -22.61 -16.03 -11.02
C LEU A 240 -23.78 -15.19 -10.48
N GLY A 241 -24.48 -14.49 -11.36
CA GLY A 241 -25.63 -13.67 -10.97
C GLY A 241 -26.79 -14.52 -10.46
N PRO A 242 -27.81 -13.91 -9.84
CA PRO A 242 -29.04 -14.64 -9.55
C PRO A 242 -29.66 -15.13 -10.86
N PHE A 243 -29.86 -16.44 -10.97
CA PHE A 243 -30.48 -17.07 -12.13
C PHE A 243 -32.00 -17.13 -11.92
N TYR A 244 -32.73 -16.36 -12.72
CA TYR A 244 -34.18 -16.39 -12.73
C TYR A 244 -34.65 -17.52 -13.65
N VAL A 245 -35.36 -18.51 -13.10
CA VAL A 245 -35.91 -19.66 -13.81
C VAL A 245 -37.40 -19.73 -13.46
N PHE A 246 -38.26 -19.53 -14.45
CA PHE A 246 -39.67 -19.18 -14.24
C PHE A 246 -39.80 -18.02 -13.22
N ARG A 247 -40.59 -18.21 -12.15
CA ARG A 247 -40.80 -17.23 -11.07
C ARG A 247 -39.90 -17.47 -9.85
N TRP A 248 -38.88 -18.34 -9.98
CA TRP A 248 -37.88 -18.60 -8.95
C TRP A 248 -36.59 -17.83 -9.22
N SER A 249 -36.00 -17.28 -8.16
CA SER A 249 -34.70 -16.60 -8.19
C SER A 249 -33.68 -17.45 -7.45
N PHE A 250 -32.92 -18.27 -8.17
CA PHE A 250 -31.74 -18.90 -7.60
C PHE A 250 -30.69 -17.82 -7.30
N GLY A 251 -30.17 -17.76 -6.08
CA GLY A 251 -29.32 -16.66 -5.61
C GLY A 251 -27.95 -16.57 -6.31
N PRO A 252 -27.17 -15.49 -6.05
CA PRO A 252 -25.85 -15.32 -6.64
C PRO A 252 -24.85 -16.36 -6.11
N TYR A 253 -24.57 -17.39 -6.90
CA TYR A 253 -23.63 -18.46 -6.51
C TYR A 253 -22.18 -18.00 -6.61
N VAL A 254 -21.41 -18.22 -5.54
CA VAL A 254 -20.00 -17.85 -5.45
C VAL A 254 -19.12 -19.08 -5.67
N LEU A 255 -18.78 -19.34 -6.93
CA LEU A 255 -17.88 -20.45 -7.30
C LEU A 255 -16.42 -20.09 -7.02
N PHE A 256 -15.60 -21.10 -6.69
CA PHE A 256 -14.15 -21.01 -6.52
C PHE A 256 -13.65 -19.95 -5.48
N ARG A 257 -14.47 -19.61 -4.47
CA ARG A 257 -14.03 -18.75 -3.34
C ARG A 257 -12.91 -19.44 -2.55
N THR A 258 -11.74 -18.79 -2.43
CA THR A 258 -10.64 -19.31 -1.60
C THR A 258 -11.07 -19.45 -0.14
N PRO A 259 -10.97 -20.64 0.48
CA PRO A 259 -11.37 -20.84 1.88
C PRO A 259 -10.38 -20.17 2.84
N THR A 260 -10.88 -19.66 3.97
CA THR A 260 -10.05 -18.94 4.95
C THR A 260 -8.90 -19.80 5.49
N LYS A 261 -9.10 -21.13 5.61
CA LYS A 261 -8.04 -22.09 5.97
C LYS A 261 -6.85 -22.08 4.99
N GLU A 262 -7.08 -21.89 3.68
CA GLU A 262 -5.96 -21.74 2.72
C GLU A 262 -5.27 -20.38 2.89
N ILE A 263 -6.02 -19.30 3.13
CA ILE A 263 -5.47 -17.96 3.34
C ILE A 263 -4.51 -17.95 4.53
N LYS A 264 -4.94 -18.48 5.68
CA LYS A 264 -4.08 -18.63 6.87
C LYS A 264 -2.86 -19.51 6.60
N ARG A 265 -3.04 -20.66 5.96
CA ARG A 265 -1.94 -21.57 5.57
C ARG A 265 -0.90 -20.90 4.65
N ARG A 266 -1.34 -20.06 3.70
CA ARG A 266 -0.45 -19.31 2.81
C ARG A 266 0.32 -18.23 3.56
N TYR A 267 -0.35 -17.49 4.46
CA TYR A 267 0.30 -16.52 5.34
C TYR A 267 1.42 -17.16 6.16
N ARG A 268 1.17 -18.25 6.89
CA ARG A 268 2.19 -18.92 7.75
C ARG A 268 3.46 -19.30 6.98
N ASN A 269 3.28 -19.92 5.81
CA ASN A 269 4.38 -20.31 4.96
C ASN A 269 5.17 -19.11 4.43
N LEU A 270 4.48 -18.01 4.10
CA LEU A 270 5.12 -16.80 3.60
C LEU A 270 5.84 -16.05 4.74
N ALA A 271 5.19 -15.87 5.89
CA ALA A 271 5.75 -15.27 7.09
C ALA A 271 7.07 -15.94 7.50
N ARG A 272 7.10 -17.29 7.58
CA ARG A 272 8.31 -18.09 7.87
C ARG A 272 9.47 -17.86 6.87
N THR A 273 9.23 -17.28 5.68
CA THR A 273 10.25 -16.94 4.66
C THR A 273 10.54 -15.45 4.49
N VAL A 274 9.64 -14.58 4.96
CA VAL A 274 9.76 -13.11 4.87
C VAL A 274 10.21 -12.48 6.19
N HIS A 275 10.11 -13.23 7.29
CA HIS A 275 10.43 -12.79 8.66
C HIS A 275 11.78 -12.02 8.74
N PRO A 276 11.80 -10.82 9.36
CA PRO A 276 12.95 -9.91 9.29
C PRO A 276 14.27 -10.50 9.83
N ASP A 277 14.23 -11.39 10.81
CA ASP A 277 15.42 -12.09 11.35
C ASP A 277 16.05 -13.06 10.32
N LYS A 278 15.23 -13.79 9.55
CA LYS A 278 15.70 -14.89 8.67
C LYS A 278 15.96 -14.47 7.23
N ASN A 279 15.33 -13.37 6.80
CA ASN A 279 15.39 -12.87 5.44
C ASN A 279 16.53 -11.85 5.26
N ARG A 280 17.39 -12.08 4.26
CA ARG A 280 18.63 -11.28 4.06
C ARG A 280 18.43 -10.01 3.21
N ASP A 281 17.19 -9.67 2.87
CA ASP A 281 16.86 -8.41 2.22
C ASP A 281 16.68 -7.29 3.25
N GLY A 282 17.12 -6.07 2.90
CA GLY A 282 16.95 -4.88 3.73
C GLY A 282 15.48 -4.45 3.86
N ARG A 283 14.61 -4.88 2.94
CA ARG A 283 13.18 -4.53 2.82
C ARG A 283 12.24 -5.64 3.27
N ALA A 284 12.76 -6.65 3.97
CA ALA A 284 11.97 -7.76 4.50
C ALA A 284 10.83 -7.27 5.42
N GLU A 285 11.10 -6.25 6.23
CA GLU A 285 10.18 -5.57 7.13
C GLU A 285 9.04 -4.84 6.38
N GLU A 286 9.36 -4.04 5.35
CA GLU A 286 8.35 -3.44 4.44
C GLU A 286 7.39 -4.52 3.91
N ALA A 287 7.95 -5.67 3.50
CA ALA A 287 7.21 -6.80 2.93
C ALA A 287 6.40 -7.57 3.98
N PHE A 288 6.90 -7.70 5.21
CA PHE A 288 6.20 -8.35 6.31
C PHE A 288 4.92 -7.57 6.66
N HIS A 289 5.02 -6.28 6.97
CA HIS A 289 3.86 -5.44 7.26
C HIS A 289 2.91 -5.28 6.04
N ALA A 290 3.40 -5.43 4.81
CA ALA A 290 2.55 -5.46 3.62
C ALA A 290 1.74 -6.77 3.48
N MET A 291 2.32 -7.89 3.89
CA MET A 291 1.68 -9.21 3.97
C MET A 291 0.68 -9.28 5.13
N GLU A 292 1.04 -8.74 6.29
CA GLU A 292 0.24 -8.62 7.52
C GLU A 292 -1.05 -7.83 7.32
N ARG A 293 -0.95 -6.57 6.87
CA ARG A 293 -2.11 -5.75 6.49
C ARG A 293 -3.00 -6.44 5.44
N SER A 294 -2.41 -7.23 4.54
CA SER A 294 -3.16 -8.02 3.56
C SER A 294 -3.86 -9.24 4.18
N ALA A 295 -3.26 -9.88 5.18
CA ALA A 295 -3.86 -10.99 5.93
C ALA A 295 -4.98 -10.52 6.86
N ALA A 296 -4.84 -9.38 7.53
CA ALA A 296 -5.87 -8.77 8.38
C ALA A 296 -7.16 -8.45 7.57
N ILE A 297 -7.01 -7.92 6.34
CA ILE A 297 -8.13 -7.63 5.43
C ILE A 297 -8.79 -8.92 4.89
N LEU A 298 -8.02 -10.00 4.69
CA LEU A 298 -8.52 -11.25 4.11
C LEU A 298 -9.03 -12.28 5.15
N THR A 299 -8.65 -12.13 6.42
CA THR A 299 -9.11 -12.98 7.54
C THR A 299 -10.45 -12.50 8.11
N ASP A 300 -10.65 -11.18 8.23
CA ASP A 300 -11.95 -10.59 8.58
C ASP A 300 -12.94 -10.70 7.41
N GLU A 301 -14.02 -11.45 7.60
CA GLU A 301 -15.08 -11.63 6.60
C GLU A 301 -15.74 -10.33 6.13
N LYS A 302 -15.87 -9.32 6.99
CA LYS A 302 -16.50 -8.03 6.65
C LYS A 302 -15.59 -7.25 5.69
N LYS A 303 -14.33 -7.02 6.09
CA LYS A 303 -13.29 -6.36 5.28
C LYS A 303 -13.08 -7.12 3.96
N ARG A 304 -13.00 -8.45 4.01
CA ARG A 304 -12.87 -9.31 2.83
C ARG A 304 -14.04 -9.14 1.85
N ARG A 305 -15.29 -9.26 2.30
CA ARG A 305 -16.48 -9.09 1.44
C ARG A 305 -16.52 -7.71 0.77
N GLU A 306 -16.11 -6.66 1.48
CA GLU A 306 -16.02 -5.32 0.89
C GLU A 306 -14.93 -5.21 -0.16
N TYR A 307 -13.73 -5.72 0.13
CA TYR A 307 -12.61 -5.76 -0.80
C TYR A 307 -12.94 -6.58 -2.06
N ASP A 308 -13.54 -7.77 -1.91
CA ASP A 308 -13.97 -8.64 -3.02
C ASP A 308 -15.04 -7.92 -3.87
N ARG A 309 -16.04 -7.26 -3.24
CA ARG A 309 -17.05 -6.43 -3.93
C ARG A 309 -16.41 -5.28 -4.73
N ARG A 310 -15.42 -4.58 -4.16
CA ARG A 310 -14.66 -3.51 -4.83
C ARG A 310 -13.86 -4.06 -6.02
N LEU A 311 -13.22 -5.22 -5.84
CA LEU A 311 -12.47 -5.91 -6.88
C LEU A 311 -13.37 -6.35 -8.06
N MET A 312 -14.55 -6.90 -7.76
CA MET A 312 -15.53 -7.29 -8.79
C MET A 312 -16.10 -6.08 -9.53
N GLY A 313 -16.39 -4.95 -8.85
CA GLY A 313 -16.77 -3.70 -9.51
C GLY A 313 -15.72 -3.20 -10.50
N ASN A 314 -14.46 -3.16 -10.06
CA ASN A 314 -13.31 -2.75 -10.89
C ASN A 314 -12.96 -3.76 -12.00
N ARG A 315 -13.35 -5.04 -11.85
CA ARG A 315 -13.26 -6.05 -12.91
C ARG A 315 -14.38 -5.86 -13.94
N ARG A 316 -15.62 -5.64 -13.51
CA ARG A 316 -16.77 -5.40 -14.41
C ARG A 316 -16.57 -4.15 -15.28
N ARG A 317 -16.07 -3.04 -14.71
CA ARG A 317 -15.75 -1.81 -15.47
C ARG A 317 -14.70 -2.05 -16.56
N ARG A 318 -13.51 -2.55 -16.20
CA ARG A 318 -12.44 -2.84 -17.17
C ARG A 318 -12.84 -3.89 -18.21
N ASN A 319 -13.58 -4.94 -17.80
CA ASN A 319 -14.09 -5.93 -18.73
C ASN A 319 -15.06 -5.30 -19.75
N ARG A 320 -15.92 -4.35 -19.34
CA ARG A 320 -16.82 -3.64 -20.25
C ARG A 320 -16.03 -2.85 -21.30
N GLU A 321 -15.02 -2.08 -20.92
CA GLU A 321 -14.15 -1.32 -21.84
C GLU A 321 -13.39 -2.21 -22.83
N VAL A 322 -13.06 -3.45 -22.44
CA VAL A 322 -12.41 -4.44 -23.31
C VAL A 322 -13.43 -5.09 -24.23
N VAL A 323 -14.60 -5.48 -23.73
CA VAL A 323 -15.69 -6.05 -24.53
C VAL A 323 -16.19 -5.04 -25.56
N GLU A 324 -16.44 -3.79 -25.20
CA GLU A 324 -16.84 -2.74 -26.15
C GLU A 324 -15.76 -2.53 -27.23
N ARG A 325 -14.47 -2.55 -26.89
CA ARG A 325 -13.39 -2.52 -27.89
C ARG A 325 -13.38 -3.74 -28.81
N VAL A 326 -13.54 -4.95 -28.26
CA VAL A 326 -13.57 -6.20 -29.05
C VAL A 326 -14.80 -6.25 -29.95
N VAL A 327 -15.99 -5.86 -29.46
CA VAL A 327 -17.23 -5.76 -30.24
C VAL A 327 -17.11 -4.70 -31.33
N ASN A 328 -16.52 -3.54 -31.04
CA ASN A 328 -16.29 -2.47 -32.04
C ASN A 328 -15.19 -2.80 -33.07
N VAL A 329 -14.33 -3.80 -32.82
CA VAL A 329 -13.38 -4.33 -33.81
C VAL A 329 -14.01 -5.45 -34.62
N SER A 330 -14.61 -6.45 -33.95
CA SER A 330 -15.30 -7.57 -34.62
C SER A 330 -16.47 -7.12 -35.48
N GLY A 331 -17.25 -6.12 -35.06
CA GLY A 331 -18.31 -5.51 -35.88
C GLY A 331 -17.77 -4.88 -37.16
N ARG A 332 -16.63 -4.17 -37.11
CA ARG A 332 -15.98 -3.61 -38.32
C ARG A 332 -15.47 -4.70 -39.26
N VAL A 333 -14.87 -5.77 -38.70
CA VAL A 333 -14.45 -6.94 -39.49
C VAL A 333 -15.65 -7.65 -40.12
N TRP A 334 -16.75 -7.79 -39.38
CA TRP A 334 -17.99 -8.42 -39.85
C TRP A 334 -18.63 -7.62 -40.99
N HIS A 335 -18.82 -6.30 -40.83
CA HIS A 335 -19.35 -5.45 -41.90
C HIS A 335 -18.43 -5.41 -43.14
N GLY A 336 -17.11 -5.40 -42.96
CA GLY A 336 -16.16 -5.51 -44.06
C GLY A 336 -16.27 -6.84 -44.82
N GLY A 337 -16.33 -7.96 -44.09
CA GLY A 337 -16.50 -9.30 -44.68
C GLY A 337 -17.83 -9.48 -45.40
N VAL A 338 -18.93 -8.97 -44.82
CA VAL A 338 -20.26 -8.95 -45.47
C VAL A 338 -20.24 -8.16 -46.78
N GLY A 339 -19.48 -7.07 -46.85
CA GLY A 339 -19.25 -6.32 -48.09
C GLY A 339 -18.65 -7.20 -49.20
N VAL A 340 -17.55 -7.91 -48.89
CA VAL A 340 -16.89 -8.84 -49.83
C VAL A 340 -17.83 -9.97 -50.27
N VAL A 341 -18.57 -10.59 -49.34
CA VAL A 341 -19.55 -11.65 -49.67
C VAL A 341 -20.68 -11.13 -50.56
N THR A 342 -21.13 -9.88 -50.35
CA THR A 342 -22.20 -9.28 -51.16
C THR A 342 -21.72 -8.93 -52.58
N VAL A 343 -20.47 -8.48 -52.74
CA VAL A 343 -19.83 -8.32 -54.05
C VAL A 343 -19.64 -9.67 -54.73
N GLY A 344 -19.16 -10.69 -54.01
CA GLY A 344 -19.04 -12.06 -54.52
C GLY A 344 -20.36 -12.61 -55.05
N LYS A 345 -21.47 -12.41 -54.33
CA LYS A 345 -22.83 -12.77 -54.79
C LYS A 345 -23.26 -12.04 -56.07
N LYS A 346 -22.84 -10.79 -56.28
CA LYS A 346 -23.10 -10.06 -57.53
C LYS A 346 -22.24 -10.54 -58.72
N VAL A 347 -21.04 -11.07 -58.45
CA VAL A 347 -20.08 -11.49 -59.50
C VAL A 347 -20.24 -12.96 -59.89
N LEU A 348 -20.53 -13.86 -58.95
CA LEU A 348 -20.66 -15.31 -59.23
C LEU A 348 -22.11 -15.81 -59.36
N GLY A 349 -23.10 -14.93 -59.22
CA GLY A 349 -24.53 -15.28 -59.40
C GLY A 349 -25.11 -16.22 -58.34
N PRO A 350 -26.43 -16.49 -58.39
CA PRO A 350 -27.16 -17.17 -57.31
C PRO A 350 -26.79 -18.65 -57.11
N PHE A 351 -26.30 -19.33 -58.15
CA PHE A 351 -26.00 -20.77 -58.11
C PHE A 351 -24.62 -21.13 -57.50
N SER A 352 -23.75 -20.14 -57.29
CA SER A 352 -22.39 -20.36 -56.78
C SER A 352 -22.33 -20.75 -55.29
N MET A 353 -23.26 -20.25 -54.48
CA MET A 353 -23.29 -20.45 -53.02
C MET A 353 -23.43 -21.92 -52.59
N PRO A 354 -24.40 -22.73 -53.10
CA PRO A 354 -24.49 -24.15 -52.71
C PRO A 354 -23.24 -24.94 -53.11
N ILE A 355 -22.64 -24.65 -54.28
CA ILE A 355 -21.41 -25.33 -54.74
C ILE A 355 -20.24 -24.99 -53.80
N ALA A 356 -20.08 -23.72 -53.42
CA ALA A 356 -19.04 -23.30 -52.49
C ALA A 356 -19.22 -23.87 -51.08
N VAL A 357 -20.46 -23.95 -50.58
CA VAL A 357 -20.77 -24.55 -49.27
C VAL A 357 -20.51 -26.06 -49.27
N VAL A 358 -20.94 -26.78 -50.32
CA VAL A 358 -20.68 -28.21 -50.48
C VAL A 358 -19.17 -28.50 -50.61
N GLY A 359 -18.45 -27.71 -51.40
CA GLY A 359 -16.99 -27.82 -51.51
C GLY A 359 -16.25 -27.58 -50.19
N ALA A 360 -16.76 -26.69 -49.35
CA ALA A 360 -16.23 -26.42 -48.00
C ALA A 360 -16.75 -27.38 -46.91
N LEU A 361 -17.56 -28.39 -47.27
CA LEU A 361 -18.04 -29.47 -46.40
C LEU A 361 -17.46 -30.85 -46.78
N ILE A 362 -16.72 -30.91 -47.88
CA ILE A 362 -16.04 -32.10 -48.43
C ILE A 362 -14.50 -32.02 -48.24
N LEU A 363 -14.00 -30.85 -47.81
CA LEU A 363 -12.60 -30.56 -47.45
C LEU A 363 -12.43 -30.46 -45.92
#